data_AF-A0A8C9PWT0-F1
#
_entry.id   AF-A0A8C9PWT0-F1
#
_cell.length_a   1.000
_cell.length_b   1.000
_cell.length_c   1.000
_cell.angle_alpha   90.00
_cell.angle_beta   90.00
_cell.angle_gamma   90.00
#
_symmetry.space_group_name_H-M   'P 1'
#
loop_
_entity.id
_entity.type
_entity.pdbx_description
1 polymer ?
#
loop_
_entity_poly.entity_id
_entity_poly.type
_entity_poly.pdbx_seq_one_letter_code
_entity_poly.pdbx_strand_id
1 'polypeptide(L)'
;MPQLKMRCIPEALCRELFSQEEALEQLVQKETGSAGQGILIFSRSWSVDLHLSKNEEVICDALLISKDNPPVLYTFLRMEEEELDEKIKGYSSQTARSLKQMLVKFGDYTEKICIMTKIFCLSPRGKIIAFYDSSEKAFYPASYYVATFETMVDQLKALFMVLKKLGSVSEQWASEIFNWSSWTTLPLLTWRSRNFPDHSRSTLKYSPEKLFFYNWF
;
A
#
# COMPACT_ATOMS: atom_id res chain seq x y z
N MET A 1 8.95 -9.13 24.06
CA MET A 1 8.82 -9.04 22.59
C MET A 1 8.98 -7.58 22.21
N PRO A 2 9.93 -7.17 21.35
CA PRO A 2 10.01 -5.77 20.94
C PRO A 2 8.72 -5.42 20.19
N GLN A 3 8.04 -4.38 20.63
CA GLN A 3 6.79 -3.90 20.05
C GLN A 3 7.13 -3.25 18.70
N LEU A 4 6.72 -3.88 17.58
CA LEU A 4 6.91 -3.30 16.26
C LEU A 4 5.92 -2.14 16.08
N LYS A 5 6.44 -0.91 16.03
CA LYS A 5 5.69 0.33 15.75
C LYS A 5 5.40 0.46 14.25
N MET A 6 4.31 1.15 13.91
CA MET A 6 4.00 1.62 12.56
C MET A 6 5.22 2.30 11.90
N ARG A 7 5.50 1.99 10.63
CA ARG A 7 6.53 2.67 9.84
C ARG A 7 5.96 3.22 8.55
N CYS A 8 6.52 4.33 8.09
CA CYS A 8 6.18 4.92 6.81
C CYS A 8 7.34 4.72 5.83
N ILE A 9 7.05 4.26 4.61
CA ILE A 9 8.02 4.07 3.53
C ILE A 9 7.51 4.70 2.23
N PRO A 10 8.37 5.20 1.32
CA PRO A 10 9.79 5.40 1.56
C PRO A 10 10.01 6.55 2.53
N GLU A 11 10.93 6.39 3.48
CA GLU A 11 11.11 7.32 4.60
C GLU A 11 11.39 8.76 4.12
N ALA A 12 12.18 8.90 3.04
CA ALA A 12 12.47 10.20 2.44
C ALA A 12 11.19 10.91 1.93
N LEU A 13 10.29 10.18 1.25
CA LEU A 13 9.03 10.75 0.78
C LEU A 13 8.10 11.09 1.94
N CYS A 14 8.08 10.26 2.98
CA CYS A 14 7.26 10.52 4.17
C CYS A 14 7.70 11.82 4.86
N ARG A 15 9.01 12.00 5.08
CA ARG A 15 9.57 13.22 5.67
C ARG A 15 9.29 14.43 4.81
N GLU A 16 9.42 14.30 3.49
CA GLU A 16 9.11 15.38 2.55
C GLU A 16 7.63 15.79 2.64
N LEU A 17 6.71 14.84 2.53
CA LEU A 17 5.27 15.10 2.57
C LEU A 17 4.84 15.73 3.90
N PHE A 18 5.34 15.23 5.03
CA PHE A 18 5.03 15.79 6.35
C PHE A 18 5.62 17.18 6.57
N SER A 19 6.78 17.48 5.97
CA SER A 19 7.35 18.83 6.01
C SER A 19 6.56 19.85 5.19
N GLN A 20 5.85 19.40 4.15
CA GLN A 20 5.03 20.25 3.29
C GLN A 20 3.61 20.42 3.86
N GLU A 21 3.06 19.38 4.50
CA GLU A 21 1.68 19.33 4.99
C GLU A 21 1.60 18.79 6.42
N GLU A 22 1.71 19.65 7.43
CA GLU A 22 1.65 19.23 8.84
C GLU A 22 0.32 18.52 9.18
N ALA A 23 -0.79 18.97 8.59
CA ALA A 23 -2.11 18.35 8.76
C ALA A 23 -2.14 16.89 8.28
N LEU A 24 -1.34 16.55 7.27
CA LEU A 24 -1.20 15.17 6.79
C LEU A 24 -0.53 14.29 7.85
N GLU A 25 0.54 14.78 8.49
CA GLU A 25 1.24 14.02 9.53
C GLU A 25 0.30 13.72 10.71
N GLN A 26 -0.40 14.73 11.22
CA GLN A 26 -1.34 14.58 12.33
C GLN A 26 -2.46 13.58 11.99
N LEU A 27 -2.98 13.64 10.76
CA LEU A 27 -4.01 12.73 10.28
C LEU A 27 -3.50 11.29 10.19
N VAL A 28 -2.31 11.08 9.63
CA VAL A 28 -1.68 9.77 9.54
C VAL A 28 -1.45 9.18 10.92
N GLN A 29 -0.96 9.97 11.88
CA GLN A 29 -0.78 9.53 13.26
C GLN A 29 -2.13 9.15 13.91
N LYS A 30 -3.20 9.90 13.63
CA LYS A 30 -4.54 9.60 14.13
C LYS A 30 -5.09 8.29 13.55
N GLU A 31 -5.04 8.11 12.23
CA GLU A 31 -5.60 6.92 11.57
C GLU A 31 -4.78 5.64 11.85
N THR A 32 -3.47 5.77 12.06
CA THR A 32 -2.59 4.62 12.30
C THR A 32 -2.28 4.35 13.77
N GLY A 33 -2.65 5.25 14.68
CA GLY A 33 -2.31 5.16 16.11
C GLY A 33 -2.84 3.91 16.82
N SER A 34 -3.94 3.32 16.32
CA SER A 34 -4.53 2.08 16.85
C SER A 34 -4.08 0.81 16.14
N ALA A 35 -3.44 0.93 14.96
CA ALA A 35 -3.11 -0.21 14.10
C ALA A 35 -1.96 -1.10 14.63
N GLY A 36 -1.29 -0.68 15.71
CA GLY A 36 -0.24 -1.44 16.39
C GLY A 36 0.99 -1.66 15.51
N GLN A 37 0.96 -2.72 14.70
CA GLN A 37 2.05 -3.20 13.85
C GLN A 37 1.66 -3.13 12.36
N GLY A 38 2.40 -2.33 11.58
CA GLY A 38 2.09 -2.14 10.16
C GLY A 38 3.17 -1.37 9.40
N ILE A 39 3.00 -1.31 8.09
CA ILE A 39 3.77 -0.48 7.17
C ILE A 39 2.77 0.38 6.39
N LEU A 40 2.97 1.69 6.45
CA LEU A 40 2.28 2.67 5.64
C LEU A 40 3.16 3.03 4.44
N ILE A 41 2.64 2.78 3.26
CA ILE A 41 3.42 2.80 2.02
C ILE A 41 2.94 3.97 1.16
N PHE A 42 3.71 5.06 1.22
CA PHE A 42 3.44 6.29 0.49
C PHE A 42 3.84 6.21 -0.97
N SER A 43 2.99 6.80 -1.80
CA SER A 43 3.25 7.16 -3.17
C SER A 43 2.73 8.58 -3.41
N ARG A 44 3.36 9.35 -4.31
CA ARG A 44 2.76 10.60 -4.77
C ARG A 44 1.46 10.35 -5.53
N SER A 45 1.34 9.19 -6.18
CA SER A 45 0.11 8.74 -6.79
C SER A 45 0.20 7.25 -7.07
N TRP A 46 -0.55 6.46 -6.29
CA TRP A 46 -0.63 5.01 -6.51
C TRP A 46 -1.20 4.71 -7.89
N SER A 47 -2.09 5.56 -8.43
CA SER A 47 -2.59 5.38 -9.80
C SER A 47 -1.47 5.48 -10.84
N VAL A 48 -0.55 6.46 -10.71
CA VAL A 48 0.60 6.62 -11.60
C VAL A 48 1.55 5.44 -11.49
N ASP A 49 1.88 5.01 -10.27
CA ASP A 49 2.76 3.85 -10.05
C ASP A 49 2.18 2.55 -10.66
N LEU A 50 0.85 2.50 -10.80
CA LEU A 50 0.10 1.40 -11.41
C LEU A 50 -0.20 1.61 -12.90
N HIS A 51 0.39 2.64 -13.53
CA HIS A 51 0.18 2.99 -14.94
C HIS A 51 -1.29 3.32 -15.30
N LEU A 52 -2.02 3.91 -14.34
CA LEU A 52 -3.35 4.49 -14.53
C LEU A 52 -3.25 6.00 -14.73
N SER A 53 -4.38 6.64 -15.06
CA SER A 53 -4.46 8.09 -15.17
C SER A 53 -4.11 8.79 -13.85
N LYS A 54 -3.30 9.85 -13.96
CA LYS A 54 -2.99 10.75 -12.84
C LYS A 54 -4.22 11.59 -12.49
N ASN A 55 -4.40 11.87 -11.21
CA ASN A 55 -5.29 12.91 -10.72
C ASN A 55 -4.43 14.01 -10.08
N GLU A 56 -4.53 15.23 -10.59
CA GLU A 56 -3.70 16.36 -10.15
C GLU A 56 -4.09 16.89 -8.76
N GLU A 57 -5.29 16.57 -8.28
CA GLU A 57 -5.79 16.97 -6.97
C GLU A 57 -5.25 16.10 -5.82
N VAL A 58 -4.62 14.96 -6.16
CA VAL A 58 -4.02 14.04 -5.21
C VAL A 58 -2.66 14.57 -4.78
N ILE A 59 -2.53 14.88 -3.49
CA ILE A 59 -1.26 15.23 -2.85
C ILE A 59 -0.37 13.98 -2.80
N CYS A 60 -0.95 12.90 -2.25
CA CYS A 60 -0.34 11.60 -2.15
C CYS A 60 -1.41 10.53 -1.87
N ASP A 61 -1.04 9.29 -2.13
CA ASP A 61 -1.76 8.13 -1.65
C ASP A 61 -0.87 7.34 -0.67
N ALA A 62 -1.47 6.66 0.29
CA ALA A 62 -0.76 5.78 1.21
C ALA A 62 -1.48 4.45 1.38
N LEU A 63 -0.78 3.33 1.18
CA LEU A 63 -1.33 2.00 1.39
C LEU A 63 -0.85 1.48 2.74
N LEU A 64 -1.76 1.36 3.71
CA LEU A 64 -1.50 0.70 4.97
C LEU A 64 -1.66 -0.81 4.80
N ILE A 65 -0.61 -1.55 5.13
CA ILE A 65 -0.66 -2.99 5.33
C ILE A 65 -0.29 -3.22 6.80
N SER A 66 -1.19 -3.81 7.58
CA SER A 66 -1.02 -3.97 9.03
C SER A 66 -1.50 -5.33 9.52
N LYS A 67 -1.00 -5.74 10.68
CA LYS A 67 -1.48 -6.93 11.37
C LYS A 67 -2.93 -6.70 11.84
N ASP A 68 -3.71 -7.78 11.85
CA ASP A 68 -5.08 -7.87 12.37
C ASP A 68 -6.12 -6.97 11.67
N ASN A 69 -5.74 -6.26 10.60
CA ASN A 69 -6.64 -5.39 9.82
C ASN A 69 -6.46 -5.58 8.30
N PRO A 70 -7.53 -5.46 7.50
CA PRO A 70 -7.41 -5.39 6.04
C PRO A 70 -6.51 -4.23 5.60
N PRO A 71 -5.84 -4.35 4.43
CA PRO A 71 -5.16 -3.22 3.82
C PRO A 71 -6.10 -2.03 3.59
N VAL A 72 -5.59 -0.83 3.82
CA VAL A 72 -6.35 0.43 3.64
C VAL A 72 -5.57 1.35 2.71
N LEU A 73 -6.16 1.73 1.59
CA LEU A 73 -5.68 2.77 0.71
C LEU A 73 -6.24 4.12 1.17
N TYR A 74 -5.36 4.98 1.64
CA TYR A 74 -5.64 6.38 1.92
C TYR A 74 -5.34 7.21 0.69
N THR A 75 -6.26 8.09 0.30
CA THR A 75 -6.06 9.12 -0.73
C THR A 75 -6.20 10.49 -0.07
N PHE A 76 -5.15 11.31 -0.17
CA PHE A 76 -5.12 12.66 0.40
C PHE A 76 -5.18 13.70 -0.72
N LEU A 77 -6.16 14.61 -0.63
CA LEU A 77 -6.46 15.59 -1.67
C LEU A 77 -6.21 17.02 -1.18
N ARG A 78 -5.93 17.92 -2.11
CA ARG A 78 -5.94 19.36 -1.87
C ARG A 78 -7.09 20.01 -2.63
N MET A 79 -8.28 20.05 -2.03
CA MET A 79 -9.47 20.62 -2.65
C MET A 79 -10.35 21.34 -1.61
N GLU A 80 -11.30 22.15 -2.05
CA GLU A 80 -12.37 22.63 -1.16
C GLU A 80 -13.50 21.60 -1.04
N GLU A 81 -14.29 21.67 0.03
CA GLU A 81 -15.37 20.70 0.31
C GLU A 81 -16.42 20.68 -0.81
N GLU A 82 -16.70 21.85 -1.37
CA GLU A 82 -17.68 22.08 -2.43
C GLU A 82 -17.27 21.50 -3.79
N GLU A 83 -15.98 21.19 -3.97
CA GLU A 83 -15.41 20.63 -5.20
C GLU A 83 -15.35 19.10 -5.19
N LEU A 84 -15.65 18.48 -4.03
CA LEU A 84 -15.64 17.03 -3.89
C LEU A 84 -16.79 16.40 -4.67
N ASP A 85 -16.45 15.57 -5.66
CA ASP A 85 -17.42 14.89 -6.50
C ASP A 85 -17.25 13.35 -6.49
N GLU A 86 -18.15 12.65 -7.19
CA GLU A 86 -18.11 11.19 -7.33
C GLU A 86 -16.88 10.69 -8.13
N LYS A 87 -16.22 11.53 -8.94
CA LYS A 87 -15.04 11.11 -9.70
C LYS A 87 -13.86 10.83 -8.79
N ILE A 88 -13.76 11.56 -7.68
CA ILE A 88 -12.75 11.31 -6.64
C ILE A 88 -12.94 9.92 -6.00
N LYS A 89 -14.18 9.51 -5.72
CA LYS A 89 -14.46 8.15 -5.25
C LYS A 89 -14.13 7.11 -6.32
N GLY A 90 -14.42 7.44 -7.59
CA GLY A 90 -14.04 6.63 -8.75
C GLY A 90 -12.53 6.41 -8.85
N TYR A 91 -11.73 7.47 -8.66
CA TYR A 91 -10.26 7.41 -8.61
C TYR A 91 -9.78 6.41 -7.56
N SER A 92 -10.15 6.62 -6.29
CA SER A 92 -9.65 5.79 -5.18
C SER A 92 -10.12 4.34 -5.33
N SER A 93 -11.38 4.13 -5.74
CA SER A 93 -11.93 2.79 -5.99
C SER A 93 -11.21 2.07 -7.14
N GLN A 94 -10.89 2.78 -8.23
CA GLN A 94 -10.17 2.21 -9.36
C GLN A 94 -8.73 1.86 -8.97
N THR A 95 -8.05 2.72 -8.21
CA THR A 95 -6.70 2.46 -7.69
C THR A 95 -6.68 1.23 -6.78
N ALA A 96 -7.60 1.12 -5.82
CA ALA A 96 -7.72 -0.05 -4.95
C ALA A 96 -8.04 -1.34 -5.72
N ARG A 97 -8.96 -1.27 -6.70
CA ARG A 97 -9.28 -2.41 -7.57
C ARG A 97 -8.05 -2.85 -8.38
N SER A 98 -7.32 -1.91 -8.96
CA SER A 98 -6.09 -2.20 -9.70
C SER A 98 -5.02 -2.81 -8.80
N LEU A 99 -4.78 -2.27 -7.59
CA LEU A 99 -3.87 -2.87 -6.62
C LEU A 99 -4.21 -4.34 -6.36
N LYS A 100 -5.47 -4.62 -6.02
CA LYS A 100 -5.95 -5.99 -5.81
C LYS A 100 -5.68 -6.89 -7.00
N GLN A 101 -6.03 -6.45 -8.22
CA GLN A 101 -5.81 -7.22 -9.44
C GLN A 101 -4.34 -7.50 -9.70
N MET A 102 -3.47 -6.52 -9.45
CA MET A 102 -2.02 -6.66 -9.68
C MET A 102 -1.39 -7.60 -8.65
N LEU A 103 -1.79 -7.52 -7.37
CA LEU A 103 -1.33 -8.43 -6.33
C LEU A 103 -1.62 -9.89 -6.71
N VAL A 104 -2.81 -10.18 -7.22
CA VAL A 104 -3.17 -11.53 -7.67
C VAL A 104 -2.42 -11.91 -8.95
N LYS A 105 -2.39 -11.03 -9.96
CA LYS A 105 -1.87 -11.36 -11.31
C LYS A 105 -0.36 -11.38 -11.40
N PHE A 106 0.32 -10.50 -10.67
CA PHE A 106 1.76 -10.28 -10.78
C PHE A 106 2.50 -10.42 -9.45
N GLY A 107 1.79 -10.27 -8.34
CA GLY A 107 2.33 -10.49 -7.01
C GLY A 107 2.27 -11.95 -6.54
N ASP A 108 1.60 -12.84 -7.30
CA ASP A 108 1.38 -14.25 -6.94
C ASP A 108 0.62 -14.40 -5.61
N TYR A 109 -0.21 -13.40 -5.25
CA TYR A 109 -1.01 -13.45 -4.03
C TYR A 109 -2.25 -14.30 -4.25
N THR A 110 -2.32 -15.44 -3.56
CA THR A 110 -3.40 -16.44 -3.72
C THR A 110 -4.52 -16.31 -2.69
N GLU A 111 -4.28 -15.58 -1.61
CA GLU A 111 -5.25 -15.43 -0.52
C GLU A 111 -6.33 -14.39 -0.83
N LYS A 112 -7.41 -14.41 -0.04
CA LYS A 112 -8.46 -13.40 -0.14
C LYS A 112 -7.94 -12.04 0.32
N ILE A 113 -8.11 -11.02 -0.51
CA ILE A 113 -7.76 -9.64 -0.16
C ILE A 113 -8.89 -8.67 -0.47
N CYS A 114 -9.17 -7.81 0.49
CA CYS A 114 -9.95 -6.59 0.36
C CYS A 114 -9.00 -5.42 0.62
N ILE A 115 -9.05 -4.40 -0.23
CA ILE A 115 -8.37 -3.13 0.01
C ILE A 115 -9.47 -2.12 0.28
N MET A 116 -9.56 -1.67 1.53
CA MET A 116 -10.47 -0.60 1.93
C MET A 116 -9.96 0.74 1.39
N THR A 117 -10.84 1.70 1.17
CA THR A 117 -10.47 3.04 0.74
C THR A 117 -10.95 4.08 1.73
N LYS A 118 -10.07 5.03 2.06
CA LYS A 118 -10.39 6.22 2.84
C LYS A 118 -9.89 7.44 2.11
N ILE A 119 -10.73 8.46 1.98
CA ILE A 119 -10.43 9.69 1.25
C ILE A 119 -10.53 10.86 2.20
N PHE A 120 -9.45 11.62 2.29
CA PHE A 120 -9.35 12.82 3.11
C PHE A 120 -9.02 14.02 2.25
N CYS A 121 -9.70 15.12 2.50
CA CYS A 121 -9.40 16.40 1.90
C CYS A 121 -8.71 17.31 2.92
N LEU A 122 -7.53 17.82 2.56
CA LEU A 122 -6.80 18.85 3.30
C LEU A 122 -7.14 20.18 2.65
N SER A 123 -8.11 20.90 3.22
CA SER A 123 -8.55 22.15 2.63
C SER A 123 -7.46 23.21 2.75
N PRO A 124 -7.37 24.15 1.78
CA PRO A 124 -6.45 25.29 1.86
C PRO A 124 -6.63 26.13 3.13
N ARG A 125 -7.78 26.02 3.80
CA ARG A 125 -8.10 26.71 5.06
C ARG A 125 -7.66 25.93 6.31
N GLY A 126 -6.94 24.83 6.15
CA GLY A 126 -6.43 23.99 7.23
C GLY A 126 -7.47 23.06 7.87
N LYS A 127 -8.64 22.85 7.22
CA LYS A 127 -9.65 21.91 7.69
C LYS A 127 -9.39 20.53 7.08
N ILE A 128 -9.40 19.50 7.91
CA ILE A 128 -9.39 18.11 7.45
C ILE A 128 -10.84 17.64 7.31
N ILE A 129 -11.19 17.14 6.12
CA ILE A 129 -12.52 16.61 5.82
C ILE A 129 -12.37 15.12 5.52
N ALA A 130 -13.05 14.27 6.29
CA ALA A 130 -13.20 12.85 5.98
C ALA A 130 -14.33 12.69 4.96
N PHE A 131 -13.96 12.60 3.68
CA PHE A 131 -14.95 12.61 2.59
C PHE A 131 -15.59 11.24 2.36
N TYR A 132 -14.80 10.18 2.48
CA TYR A 132 -15.26 8.83 2.20
C TYR A 132 -14.49 7.80 3.01
N ASP A 133 -15.22 6.86 3.59
CA ASP A 133 -14.67 5.66 4.22
C ASP A 133 -15.45 4.44 3.73
N SER A 134 -14.80 3.55 2.99
CA SER A 134 -15.44 2.35 2.47
C SER A 134 -15.83 1.38 3.59
N SER A 135 -15.16 1.43 4.74
CA SER A 135 -15.45 0.50 5.85
C SER A 135 -16.82 0.73 6.49
N GLU A 136 -17.41 1.93 6.33
CA GLU A 136 -18.76 2.24 6.79
C GLU A 136 -19.85 1.59 5.93
N LYS A 137 -19.52 1.21 4.68
CA LYS A 137 -20.50 0.76 3.68
C LYS A 137 -20.23 -0.65 3.16
N ALA A 138 -18.97 -1.06 3.12
CA ALA A 138 -18.54 -2.33 2.54
C ALA A 138 -18.49 -3.41 3.62
N PHE A 139 -19.45 -4.33 3.58
CA PHE A 139 -19.46 -5.54 4.38
C PHE A 139 -18.87 -6.69 3.56
N TYR A 140 -17.59 -6.98 3.77
CA TYR A 140 -17.00 -8.20 3.22
C TYR A 140 -17.36 -9.41 4.10
N PRO A 141 -17.32 -10.63 3.57
CA PRO A 141 -17.37 -11.81 4.42
C PRO A 141 -16.24 -11.81 5.44
N ALA A 142 -16.49 -12.30 6.67
CA ALA A 142 -15.53 -12.28 7.77
C ALA A 142 -14.13 -12.80 7.39
N SER A 143 -14.04 -13.76 6.47
CA SER A 143 -12.76 -14.30 5.99
C SER A 143 -11.83 -13.28 5.30
N TYR A 144 -12.35 -12.12 4.86
CA TYR A 144 -11.55 -11.04 4.27
C TYR A 144 -10.92 -10.11 5.31
N TYR A 145 -11.39 -10.17 6.57
CA TYR A 145 -10.85 -9.37 7.68
C TYR A 145 -9.80 -10.12 8.49
N VAL A 146 -9.57 -11.40 8.18
CA VAL A 146 -8.52 -12.20 8.81
C VAL A 146 -7.17 -11.76 8.25
N ALA A 147 -6.46 -10.93 9.02
CA ALA A 147 -5.11 -10.49 8.70
C ALA A 147 -4.14 -10.96 9.78
N THR A 148 -3.45 -12.08 9.55
CA THR A 148 -2.35 -12.52 10.42
C THR A 148 -1.04 -11.84 10.04
N PHE A 149 -0.01 -12.00 10.87
CA PHE A 149 1.33 -11.53 10.52
C PHE A 149 1.85 -12.17 9.23
N GLU A 150 1.60 -13.46 9.00
CA GLU A 150 1.96 -14.16 7.76
C GLU A 150 1.26 -13.57 6.55
N THR A 151 -0.04 -13.29 6.65
CA THR A 151 -0.77 -12.66 5.54
C THR A 151 -0.25 -11.26 5.23
N MET A 152 0.12 -10.48 6.26
CA MET A 152 0.74 -9.17 6.11
C MET A 152 2.08 -9.27 5.38
N VAL A 153 2.92 -10.23 5.76
CA VAL A 153 4.20 -10.55 5.09
C VAL A 153 3.98 -10.88 3.62
N ASP A 154 3.01 -11.73 3.30
CA ASP A 154 2.78 -12.18 1.92
C ASP A 154 2.17 -11.08 1.05
N GLN A 155 1.33 -10.20 1.63
CA GLN A 155 0.87 -8.98 0.97
C GLN A 155 2.03 -8.05 0.59
N LEU A 156 2.98 -7.85 1.51
CA LEU A 156 4.17 -7.02 1.25
C LEU A 156 5.06 -7.62 0.15
N LYS A 157 5.30 -8.94 0.17
CA LYS A 157 6.05 -9.63 -0.89
C LYS A 157 5.36 -9.50 -2.25
N ALA A 158 4.06 -9.73 -2.30
CA ALA A 158 3.27 -9.63 -3.52
C ALA A 158 3.31 -8.21 -4.08
N LEU A 159 3.13 -7.19 -3.23
CA LEU A 159 3.20 -5.80 -3.62
C LEU A 159 4.58 -5.43 -4.17
N PHE A 160 5.63 -5.89 -3.49
CA PHE A 160 6.99 -5.70 -3.97
C PHE A 160 7.19 -6.28 -5.38
N MET A 161 6.71 -7.51 -5.62
CA MET A 161 6.80 -8.16 -6.93
C MET A 161 6.04 -7.39 -8.02
N VAL A 162 4.86 -6.87 -7.70
CA VAL A 162 4.08 -5.99 -8.59
C VAL A 162 4.90 -4.77 -8.97
N LEU A 163 5.36 -4.01 -7.98
CA LEU A 163 6.04 -2.75 -8.24
C LEU A 163 7.38 -2.99 -8.96
N LYS A 164 8.10 -4.07 -8.64
CA LYS A 164 9.33 -4.46 -9.35
C LYS A 164 9.05 -4.72 -10.82
N LYS A 165 7.95 -5.41 -11.13
CA LYS A 165 7.54 -5.70 -12.51
C LYS A 165 7.10 -4.44 -13.27
N LEU A 166 6.54 -3.47 -12.56
CA LEU A 166 6.15 -2.18 -13.12
C LEU A 166 7.33 -1.19 -13.27
N GLY A 167 8.50 -1.50 -12.72
CA GLY A 167 9.63 -0.56 -12.69
C GLY A 167 9.45 0.59 -11.71
N SER A 168 8.46 0.50 -10.81
CA SER A 168 8.10 1.55 -9.84
C SER A 168 8.80 1.36 -8.48
N VAL A 169 9.64 0.33 -8.31
CA VAL A 169 10.45 0.11 -7.10
C VAL A 169 11.82 0.75 -7.25
N SER A 170 12.20 1.62 -6.31
CA SER A 170 13.60 2.01 -6.13
C SER A 170 14.36 1.01 -5.25
N GLU A 171 15.68 0.91 -5.41
CA GLU A 171 16.53 0.09 -4.53
C GLU A 171 16.41 0.51 -3.06
N GLN A 172 16.21 1.81 -2.81
CA GLN A 172 15.92 2.37 -1.49
C GLN A 172 14.64 1.76 -0.92
N TRP A 173 13.55 1.74 -1.70
CA TRP A 173 12.27 1.14 -1.30
C TRP A 173 12.39 -0.34 -0.94
N ALA A 174 13.09 -1.10 -1.80
CA ALA A 174 13.38 -2.50 -1.56
C ALA A 174 14.16 -2.69 -0.25
N SER A 175 15.21 -1.89 -0.06
CA SER A 175 16.02 -1.94 1.16
C SER A 175 15.20 -1.61 2.40
N GLU A 176 14.31 -0.61 2.36
CA GLU A 176 13.51 -0.19 3.51
C GLU A 176 12.47 -1.26 3.91
N ILE A 177 11.91 -1.98 2.93
CA ILE A 177 11.03 -3.14 3.20
C ILE A 177 11.84 -4.30 3.79
N PHE A 178 13.04 -4.60 3.25
CA PHE A 178 13.77 -5.84 3.56
C PHE A 178 14.89 -5.71 4.61
N ASN A 179 15.34 -4.51 4.97
CA ASN A 179 16.36 -4.24 5.99
C ASN A 179 15.82 -4.38 7.43
N TRP A 180 14.64 -4.95 7.58
CA TRP A 180 14.02 -5.17 8.87
C TRP A 180 14.60 -6.41 9.58
N SER A 181 15.52 -6.19 10.52
CA SER A 181 16.18 -7.24 11.33
C SER A 181 15.27 -8.02 12.29
N SER A 182 14.10 -7.48 12.68
CA SER A 182 13.07 -8.15 13.51
C SER A 182 11.94 -8.87 12.75
N TRP A 183 11.92 -8.88 11.41
CA TRP A 183 10.96 -9.67 10.60
C TRP A 183 11.55 -10.99 10.13
N THR A 184 12.74 -11.33 10.63
CA THR A 184 13.54 -12.49 10.27
C THR A 184 12.93 -13.79 10.79
N THR A 185 11.71 -14.08 10.36
CA THR A 185 11.28 -15.45 10.15
C THR A 185 12.02 -15.97 8.91
N LEU A 186 12.42 -17.23 8.93
CA LEU A 186 13.11 -17.91 7.82
C LEU A 186 12.49 -17.61 6.42
N PRO A 187 11.16 -17.45 6.24
CA PRO A 187 10.57 -17.19 4.92
C PRO A 187 10.94 -15.86 4.27
N LEU A 188 11.13 -14.77 5.03
CA LEU A 188 11.49 -13.47 4.45
C LEU A 188 12.98 -13.35 4.13
N LEU A 189 13.84 -13.88 5.01
CA LEU A 189 15.27 -13.98 4.76
C LEU A 189 15.56 -14.80 3.51
N THR A 190 14.94 -15.99 3.40
CA THR A 190 15.11 -16.86 2.23
C THR A 190 14.57 -16.21 0.96
N TRP A 191 13.42 -15.53 1.01
CA TRP A 191 12.89 -14.80 -0.14
C TRP A 191 13.81 -13.64 -0.56
N ARG A 192 14.35 -12.87 0.39
CA ARG A 192 15.30 -11.78 0.11
C ARG A 192 16.57 -12.34 -0.55
N SER A 193 17.19 -13.36 0.04
CA SER A 193 18.41 -13.97 -0.52
C SER A 193 18.20 -14.54 -1.93
N ARG A 194 17.01 -15.07 -2.24
CA ARG A 194 16.68 -15.55 -3.60
C ARG A 194 16.48 -14.41 -4.61
N ASN A 195 15.84 -13.32 -4.20
CA ASN A 195 15.45 -12.24 -5.12
C ASN A 195 16.45 -11.08 -5.19
N PHE A 196 17.35 -11.02 -4.22
CA PHE A 196 18.46 -10.08 -4.08
C PHE A 196 19.71 -10.84 -3.63
N PRO A 197 20.28 -11.72 -4.48
CA PRO A 197 21.57 -12.29 -4.19
C PRO A 197 22.58 -11.14 -4.10
N ASP A 198 23.38 -11.11 -3.03
CA ASP A 198 24.54 -10.25 -2.93
C ASP A 198 25.29 -10.32 -4.25
N HIS A 199 25.66 -9.17 -4.81
CA HIS A 199 26.29 -9.08 -6.13
C HIS A 199 27.72 -9.63 -6.09
N SER A 200 27.82 -10.94 -5.96
CA SER A 200 28.94 -11.79 -6.29
C SER A 200 28.40 -13.02 -7.01
N ARG A 201 28.12 -12.84 -8.32
CA ARG A 201 27.78 -13.87 -9.34
C ARG A 201 26.43 -14.58 -9.19
N SER A 202 25.52 -14.34 -10.13
CA SER A 202 25.22 -15.26 -11.25
C SER A 202 23.83 -15.02 -11.85
N THR A 203 23.77 -15.19 -13.17
CA THR A 203 22.61 -15.12 -14.04
C THR A 203 21.67 -16.31 -13.84
N LEU A 204 20.36 -16.07 -13.73
CA LEU A 204 19.35 -17.14 -13.86
C LEU A 204 18.24 -16.74 -14.82
N LYS A 205 18.03 -17.63 -15.80
CA LYS A 205 16.99 -17.62 -16.83
C LYS A 205 15.63 -17.95 -16.22
N TYR A 206 14.58 -17.26 -16.64
CA TYR A 206 13.19 -17.50 -16.23
C TYR A 206 12.49 -18.41 -17.26
N SER A 207 11.70 -19.38 -16.80
CA SER A 207 10.85 -20.27 -17.63
C SER A 207 9.38 -19.98 -17.28
N PRO A 208 8.48 -19.72 -18.25
CA PRO A 208 7.11 -19.32 -17.96
C PRO A 208 6.09 -20.43 -18.28
N GLU A 209 5.48 -21.03 -17.27
CA GLU A 209 4.20 -21.73 -17.44
C GLU A 209 3.34 -21.60 -16.18
N LYS A 210 2.26 -20.81 -16.24
CA LYS A 210 0.86 -21.27 -16.15
C LYS A 210 -0.10 -20.08 -15.97
N LEU A 211 -0.99 -19.98 -16.94
CA LEU A 211 -2.19 -19.13 -17.00
C LEU A 211 -3.38 -19.85 -16.32
N PHE A 212 -4.47 -19.09 -16.11
CA PHE A 212 -5.82 -19.46 -15.63
C PHE A 212 -6.01 -19.37 -14.10
N PHE A 213 -6.97 -18.63 -13.52
CA PHE A 213 -8.33 -18.25 -13.94
C PHE A 213 -8.72 -16.81 -13.51
N TYR A 214 -9.55 -16.16 -14.33
CA TYR A 214 -10.22 -14.88 -14.07
C TYR A 214 -11.66 -15.07 -13.58
N ASN A 215 -12.17 -14.00 -12.98
CA ASN A 215 -13.57 -13.63 -12.70
C ASN A 215 -14.05 -13.85 -11.27
N TRP A 216 -14.06 -12.77 -10.49
CA TRP A 216 -15.27 -12.20 -9.87
C TRP A 216 -15.02 -10.72 -9.54
N PHE A 217 -16.00 -9.89 -9.93
CA PHE A 217 -15.97 -8.42 -9.99
C PHE A 217 -15.97 -7.75 -8.60
#